data_AF-A0AAE9QS12-F1
#
_entry.id   AF-A0AAE9QS12-F1
#
_cell.length_a   1.000
_cell.length_b   1.000
_cell.length_c   1.000
_cell.angle_alpha   90.00
_cell.angle_beta   90.00
_cell.angle_gamma   90.00
#
_symmetry.space_group_name_H-M   'P 1'
#
loop_
_entity.id
_entity.type
_entity.pdbx_description
1 polymer ?
#
loop_
_entity_poly.entity_id
_entity_poly.type
_entity_poly.pdbx_seq_one_letter_code
_entity_poly.pdbx_strand_id
1 'polypeptide(L)' 'MKYFTTDIENLGNITVFEEFGFDFEESEDGTWYTEDKAMFDWWNELAQAIEFLNDNGIDAETNELADYVTVAKENGFEF' A
#
# COMPACT_ATOMS: atom_id res chain seq x y z
N MET A 1 4.63 -4.08 18.52
CA MET A 1 4.72 -2.63 18.21
C MET A 1 3.61 -2.38 17.22
N LYS A 2 2.85 -1.29 17.39
CA LYS A 2 1.76 -0.96 16.45
C LYS A 2 2.32 -0.10 15.33
N TYR A 3 1.96 -0.44 14.10
CA TYR A 3 2.24 0.34 12.90
C TYR A 3 0.91 0.89 12.39
N PHE A 4 0.75 2.21 12.40
CA PHE A 4 -0.54 2.85 12.15
C PHE A 4 -0.67 3.22 10.67
N THR A 5 -1.87 3.07 10.11
CA THR A 5 -2.15 3.42 8.71
C THR A 5 -1.90 4.90 8.41
N THR A 6 -1.96 5.76 9.43
CA THR A 6 -1.60 7.18 9.33
C THR A 6 -0.13 7.43 9.00
N ASP A 7 0.74 6.44 9.19
CA ASP A 7 2.16 6.50 8.86
C ASP A 7 2.43 6.07 7.40
N ILE A 8 1.42 5.60 6.66
CA ILE A 8 1.54 5.25 5.24
C ILE A 8 1.26 6.49 4.40
N GLU A 9 2.26 6.92 3.65
CA GLU A 9 2.09 7.96 2.64
C GLU A 9 1.24 7.43 1.48
N ASN A 10 0.45 8.31 0.84
CA ASN A 10 -0.41 7.96 -0.28
C ASN A 10 -1.42 6.84 0.04
N LEU A 11 -1.83 6.72 1.30
CA LEU A 11 -2.80 5.74 1.81
C LEU A 11 -4.08 5.62 0.96
N GLY A 12 -4.53 6.74 0.38
CA GLY A 12 -5.70 6.77 -0.51
C GLY A 12 -5.60 5.78 -1.68
N ASN A 13 -4.40 5.49 -2.17
CA ASN A 13 -4.14 4.56 -3.27
C ASN A 13 -4.43 3.10 -2.91
N ILE A 14 -4.43 2.74 -1.62
CA ILE A 14 -4.61 1.36 -1.16
C ILE A 14 -5.91 1.12 -0.39
N THR A 15 -6.53 2.17 0.15
CA THR A 15 -7.83 2.05 0.85
C THR A 15 -9.00 1.60 -0.02
N VAL A 16 -8.82 1.59 -1.34
CA VAL A 16 -9.81 1.12 -2.31
C VAL A 16 -9.89 -0.40 -2.38
N PHE A 17 -8.86 -1.12 -1.91
CA PHE A 17 -8.79 -2.57 -1.94
C PHE A 17 -9.46 -3.17 -0.70
N GLU A 18 -10.33 -4.16 -0.89
CA GLU A 18 -11.04 -4.82 0.22
C GLU A 18 -10.05 -5.53 1.16
N GLU A 19 -8.98 -6.08 0.59
CA GLU A 19 -7.86 -6.73 1.30
C GLU A 19 -7.26 -5.84 2.38
N PHE A 20 -7.18 -4.52 2.14
CA PHE A 20 -6.67 -3.55 3.10
C PHE A 20 -7.48 -3.56 4.40
N GLY A 21 -8.81 -3.74 4.31
CA GLY A 21 -9.69 -3.78 5.48
C GLY A 21 -9.56 -5.05 6.33
N PHE A 22 -8.98 -6.13 5.79
CA PHE A 22 -8.79 -7.39 6.52
C PHE A 22 -7.45 -7.48 7.24
N ASP A 23 -6.46 -6.72 6.77
CA ASP A 23 -5.09 -6.79 7.25
C ASP A 23 -4.84 -5.89 8.48
N PHE A 24 -5.68 -4.87 8.69
CA PHE A 24 -5.55 -3.93 9.81
C PHE A 24 -6.70 -4.08 10.83
N GLU A 25 -6.41 -3.72 12.07
CA GLU A 25 -7.35 -3.67 13.19
C GLU A 25 -7.57 -2.23 13.66
N GLU A 26 -8.77 -1.92 14.14
CA GLU A 26 -9.11 -0.59 14.68
C GLU A 26 -8.67 -0.45 16.15
N SER A 27 -7.93 0.60 16.50
CA SER A 27 -7.64 0.96 17.90
C SER A 27 -8.80 1.68 18.57
N GLU A 28 -8.73 1.84 19.89
CA GLU A 28 -9.80 2.47 20.70
C GLU A 28 -10.13 3.91 20.28
N ASP A 29 -9.20 4.61 19.64
CA ASP A 29 -9.36 5.98 19.12
C ASP A 29 -9.83 6.03 17.66
N GLY A 30 -10.09 4.88 17.03
CA GLY A 30 -10.53 4.74 15.64
C GLY A 30 -9.40 4.69 14.60
N THR A 31 -8.13 4.71 15.04
CA THR A 31 -6.99 4.60 14.11
C THR A 31 -6.73 3.14 13.75
N TRP A 32 -6.50 2.85 12.47
CA TRP A 32 -6.23 1.49 12.04
C TRP A 32 -4.74 1.16 12.18
N TYR A 33 -4.42 -0.05 12.63
CA TYR A 33 -3.04 -0.48 12.85
C TYR A 33 -2.85 -1.98 12.59
N THR A 34 -1.59 -2.39 12.47
CA THR A 34 -1.17 -3.78 12.50
C THR A 34 0.02 -3.96 13.45
N GLU A 35 0.21 -5.17 13.95
CA GLU A 35 1.42 -5.55 14.69
C GLU A 35 2.45 -6.27 13.81
N ASP A 36 2.09 -6.63 12.57
CA ASP A 36 2.98 -7.25 11.60
C ASP A 36 3.69 -6.18 10.76
N LYS A 37 5.01 -6.05 10.98
CA LYS A 37 5.84 -5.09 10.23
C LYS A 37 5.93 -5.43 8.75
N ALA A 38 6.05 -6.70 8.39
CA ALA A 38 6.25 -7.09 6.99
C ALA A 38 5.01 -6.78 6.17
N MET A 39 3.83 -7.02 6.74
CA MET A 39 2.55 -6.66 6.14
C MET A 39 2.38 -5.14 6.05
N PHE A 40 2.76 -4.38 7.09
CA PHE A 40 2.78 -2.92 7.03
C PHE A 40 3.69 -2.38 5.92
N ASP A 41 4.93 -2.87 5.86
CA ASP A 41 5.92 -2.44 4.87
C ASP A 41 5.43 -2.75 3.44
N TRP A 42 4.75 -3.88 3.24
CA TRP A 42 4.19 -4.27 1.95
C TRP A 42 3.07 -3.32 1.49
N TRP A 43 2.14 -2.95 2.38
CA TRP A 43 1.11 -1.97 2.05
C TRP A 43 1.68 -0.59 1.78
N ASN A 44 2.72 -0.18 2.52
CA ASN A 44 3.43 1.07 2.27
C ASN A 44 4.14 1.06 0.90
N GLU A 45 4.80 -0.05 0.55
CA GLU A 45 5.42 -0.23 -0.76
C GLU A 45 4.39 -0.16 -1.88
N LEU A 46 3.24 -0.83 -1.72
CA LEU A 46 2.16 -0.81 -2.70
C LEU A 46 1.59 0.60 -2.90
N ALA A 47 1.35 1.35 -1.82
CA ALA A 47 0.84 2.73 -1.91
C ALA A 47 1.79 3.64 -2.71
N GLN A 48 3.08 3.53 -2.45
CA GLN A 48 4.12 4.29 -3.15
C GLN A 48 4.32 3.82 -4.59
N ALA A 49 4.21 2.52 -4.86
CA ALA A 49 4.29 1.98 -6.22
C ALA A 49 3.14 2.48 -7.09
N ILE A 50 1.90 2.47 -6.58
CA ILE A 50 0.74 2.99 -7.30
C ILE A 50 0.88 4.49 -7.55
N GLU A 51 1.39 5.26 -6.57
CA GLU A 51 1.65 6.69 -6.77
C GLU A 51 2.67 6.92 -7.88
N PHE A 52 3.78 6.17 -7.87
CA PHE A 52 4.79 6.25 -8.92
C PHE A 52 4.20 5.96 -10.30
N LEU A 53 3.37 4.92 -10.43
CA LEU A 53 2.72 4.58 -11.70
C LEU A 53 1.79 5.71 -12.18
N ASN A 54 1.00 6.29 -11.27
CA ASN A 54 0.10 7.41 -11.57
C ASN A 54 0.88 8.65 -12.02
N ASP A 55 1.92 9.04 -11.29
CA ASP A 55 2.76 10.20 -11.59
C ASP A 55 3.47 10.10 -12.94
N ASN A 56 3.81 8.88 -13.35
CA ASN A 56 4.48 8.60 -14.62
C ASN A 56 3.52 8.22 -15.75
N GLY A 57 2.20 8.16 -15.49
CA GLY A 57 1.20 7.77 -16.48
C GLY A 57 1.38 6.35 -17.01
N ILE A 58 1.83 5.43 -16.15
CA ILE A 58 2.09 4.03 -16.48
C ILE A 58 0.85 3.22 -16.13
N ASP A 59 0.23 2.63 -17.14
CA ASP A 59 -0.94 1.79 -16.95
C ASP A 59 -0.52 0.38 -16.49
N ALA A 60 -0.87 0.03 -15.26
CA ALA A 60 -0.71 -1.31 -14.72
C ALA A 60 -2.03 -2.07 -14.91
N GLU A 61 -2.22 -2.67 -16.09
CA GLU A 61 -3.33 -3.58 -16.38
C GLU A 61 -3.16 -4.89 -15.59
N THR A 62 -3.53 -4.89 -14.30
CA THR A 62 -3.42 -6.08 -13.44
C THR A 62 -4.69 -6.37 -12.62
N ASN A 63 -4.84 -7.63 -12.22
CA ASN A 63 -5.83 -8.11 -11.26
C ASN A 63 -5.20 -8.54 -9.92
N GLU A 64 -3.88 -8.45 -9.76
CA GLU A 64 -3.17 -8.84 -8.54
C GLU A 64 -2.42 -7.64 -7.95
N LEU A 65 -2.54 -7.42 -6.64
CA LEU A 65 -1.93 -6.26 -5.97
C LEU A 65 -0.40 -6.24 -6.12
N ALA A 66 0.24 -7.42 -6.08
CA ALA A 66 1.68 -7.55 -6.21
C ALA A 66 2.22 -7.12 -7.60
N ASP A 67 1.38 -7.14 -8.63
CA ASP A 67 1.81 -6.74 -9.97
C ASP A 67 2.00 -5.23 -10.09
N TYR A 68 1.24 -4.41 -9.34
CA TYR A 68 1.49 -2.96 -9.31
C TYR A 68 2.93 -2.65 -8.89
N VAL A 69 3.40 -3.32 -7.84
CA VAL A 69 4.79 -3.19 -7.36
C VAL A 69 5.78 -3.71 -8.41
N THR A 70 5.47 -4.83 -9.06
CA THR A 70 6.33 -5.42 -10.10
C THR A 70 6.46 -4.47 -11.30
N VAL A 71 5.35 -3.97 -11.85
CA VAL A 71 5.34 -3.02 -12.96
C VAL A 71 6.05 -1.72 -12.57
N ALA A 72 5.83 -1.21 -11.36
CA ALA A 72 6.54 -0.02 -10.88
C ALA A 72 8.07 -0.23 -10.88
N LYS A 73 8.55 -1.36 -10.35
CA LYS A 73 9.98 -1.71 -10.32
C LYS A 73 10.57 -1.88 -11.71
N GLU A 74 9.85 -2.51 -12.62
CA GLU A 74 10.27 -2.63 -14.04
C GLU A 74 10.43 -1.25 -14.72
N ASN A 75 9.75 -0.22 -14.21
CA ASN A 75 9.80 1.15 -14.69
C ASN A 75 10.67 2.10 -13.84
N GLY A 76 11.43 1.56 -12.87
CA GLY A 76 12.43 2.31 -12.12
C GLY A 76 12.00 2.83 -10.74
N PHE A 77 10.90 2.32 -10.18
CA PHE A 77 10.54 2.54 -8.78
C PHE A 77 11.55 1.86 -7.82
N GLU A 78 11.95 2.58 -6.78
CA GLU A 78 12.80 2.10 -5.68
C GLU A 78 12.11 2.42 -4.34
N PHE A 79 12.12 1.48 -3.40
CA PHE A 79 11.48 1.58 -2.08
C PHE A 79 12.46 1.19 -0.95
#